data_AF-A0A941J1Q6-F1
#
_entry.id   AF-A0A941J1Q6-F1
#
_cell.length_a   1.000
_cell.length_b   1.000
_cell.length_c   1.000
_cell.angle_alpha   90.00
_cell.angle_beta   90.00
_cell.angle_gamma   90.00
#
_symmetry.space_group_name_H-M   'P 1'
#
loop_
_entity.id
_entity.type
_entity.pdbx_description
1 polymer ?
#
loop_
_entity_poly.entity_id
_entity_poly.type
_entity_poly.pdbx_seq_one_letter_code
_entity_poly.pdbx_strand_id
1 'polypeptide(L)'
;MIDLAPATGATWFTLTRHDDDPIEPPKPETPEEPEPATPDEPAEPAESETPEEPEEEPDPEGADKLGDAGKKALERMKAEKAAAKQEAAAAKKQLAALAKKVEAFEDRDRTELERATAKAERLAEKAAKATARAVTGEIKVHAVSQFADPTDAVDVLMRDPSKYVDESGDIDTDLIQSDLTDLLERKPHWARKPDPEPAPPGQPEPERPRQPRPDPGQGSRQTVPPADFRTAPKEEFNAELAKYGFRPRFS
;
A
#
# COMPACT_ATOMS: atom_id res chain seq x y z
N MET A 1 -3.01 14.88 72.00
CA MET A 1 -4.16 14.96 71.09
C MET A 1 -3.64 14.61 69.70
N ILE A 2 -4.02 13.43 69.24
CA ILE A 2 -4.12 12.91 67.87
C ILE A 2 -2.92 13.14 66.94
N ASP A 3 -2.08 12.11 66.87
CA ASP A 3 -1.24 11.74 65.72
C ASP A 3 -2.09 11.52 64.47
N LEU A 4 -1.66 12.08 63.33
CA LEU A 4 -2.13 11.69 62.01
C LEU A 4 -0.93 11.38 61.11
N ALA A 5 -0.80 10.10 60.79
CA ALA A 5 0.25 9.52 59.95
C ALA A 5 0.09 9.89 58.46
N PRO A 6 1.19 9.88 57.67
CA PRO A 6 1.14 10.00 56.22
C PRO A 6 0.64 8.70 55.56
N ALA A 7 -0.28 8.84 54.62
CA ALA A 7 -0.82 7.74 53.83
C ALA A 7 0.25 7.14 52.90
N THR A 8 0.61 5.89 53.15
CA THR A 8 1.24 4.97 52.20
C THR A 8 0.18 4.32 51.31
N GLY A 9 0.36 4.32 49.99
CA GLY A 9 -0.38 3.41 49.10
C GLY A 9 -0.26 3.67 47.60
N ALA A 10 0.25 2.68 46.88
CA ALA A 10 0.16 2.42 45.44
C ALA A 10 1.13 3.15 44.48
N THR A 11 2.43 2.83 44.58
CA THR A 11 3.36 2.85 43.44
C THR A 11 3.37 1.48 42.75
N TRP A 12 2.61 1.28 41.68
CA TRP A 12 2.57 -0.01 40.94
C TRP A 12 2.91 0.06 39.45
N PHE A 13 3.49 1.16 38.96
CA PHE A 13 4.15 1.16 37.65
C PHE A 13 5.43 1.99 37.69
N THR A 14 6.47 1.45 38.33
CA THR A 14 7.87 1.82 38.05
C THR A 14 8.44 0.74 37.14
N LEU A 15 8.20 0.90 35.83
CA LEU A 15 8.89 0.11 34.82
C LEU A 15 10.30 0.69 34.67
N THR A 16 11.24 0.08 35.37
CA THR A 16 12.67 0.23 35.20
C THR A 16 13.00 0.00 33.73
N ARG A 17 13.32 1.09 33.03
CA ARG A 17 13.93 1.06 31.69
C ARG A 17 15.38 0.63 31.90
N HIS A 18 15.62 -0.67 31.78
CA HIS A 18 16.96 -1.21 31.61
C HIS A 18 17.46 -0.83 30.20
N ASP A 19 18.78 -0.66 30.08
CA ASP A 19 19.59 -0.46 28.88
C ASP A 19 19.77 0.98 28.41
N ASP A 20 20.59 1.68 29.19
CA ASP A 20 21.48 2.73 28.73
C ASP A 20 22.87 2.09 28.56
N ASP A 21 23.05 1.35 27.47
CA ASP A 21 24.36 0.84 27.02
C ASP A 21 24.87 1.74 25.88
N PRO A 22 26.10 2.27 25.96
CA PRO A 22 26.66 3.12 24.91
C PRO A 22 26.96 2.29 23.65
N ILE A 23 26.34 2.70 22.54
CA ILE A 23 26.55 2.14 21.19
C ILE A 23 28.00 2.38 20.75
N GLU A 24 28.82 1.33 20.74
CA GLU A 24 30.07 1.30 19.97
C GLU A 24 29.77 1.18 18.46
N PRO A 25 30.50 1.86 17.58
CA PRO A 25 30.26 1.79 16.13
C PRO A 25 30.73 0.44 15.55
N PRO A 26 29.95 -0.19 14.63
CA PRO A 26 30.29 -1.49 14.08
C PRO A 26 31.47 -1.44 13.12
N LYS A 27 32.34 -2.45 13.27
CA LYS A 27 33.50 -2.78 12.43
C LYS A 27 33.02 -3.46 11.13
N PRO A 28 33.59 -3.16 9.95
CA PRO A 28 33.14 -3.75 8.69
C PRO A 28 33.67 -5.19 8.54
N GLU A 29 32.77 -6.18 8.55
CA GLU A 29 33.08 -7.55 8.19
C GLU A 29 32.62 -7.87 6.76
N THR A 30 33.61 -8.34 6.01
CA THR A 30 33.72 -8.95 4.69
C THR A 30 32.51 -9.79 4.23
N PRO A 31 32.09 -9.71 2.94
CA PRO A 31 31.08 -10.60 2.36
C PRO A 31 31.69 -11.95 1.93
N GLU A 32 31.18 -13.06 2.46
CA GLU A 32 31.42 -14.40 1.92
C GLU A 32 30.24 -14.85 1.02
N GLU A 33 30.60 -15.45 -0.11
CA GLU A 33 29.75 -15.93 -1.21
C GLU A 33 28.81 -17.09 -0.82
N PRO A 34 27.65 -17.23 -1.50
CA PRO A 34 26.77 -18.39 -1.37
C PRO A 34 27.05 -19.46 -2.45
N GLU A 35 27.14 -20.73 -2.05
CA GLU A 35 26.94 -21.91 -2.92
C GLU A 35 25.99 -22.94 -2.24
N PRO A 36 25.51 -24.01 -2.91
CA PRO A 36 24.19 -24.05 -3.52
C PRO A 36 23.26 -25.10 -2.91
N ALA A 37 21.95 -24.85 -2.99
CA ALA A 37 20.91 -25.79 -2.57
C ALA A 37 20.73 -26.92 -3.60
N THR A 38 20.77 -28.16 -3.14
CA THR A 38 20.28 -29.35 -3.86
C THR A 38 19.00 -29.84 -3.16
N PRO A 39 17.98 -30.33 -3.89
CA PRO A 39 16.61 -30.50 -3.40
C PRO A 39 16.40 -31.88 -2.75
N ASP A 40 15.60 -31.92 -1.68
CA ASP A 40 15.12 -33.18 -1.12
C ASP A 40 13.58 -33.19 -1.00
N GLU A 41 13.05 -34.30 -1.45
CA GLU A 41 11.65 -34.65 -1.71
C GLU A 41 11.02 -35.22 -0.42
N PRO A 42 9.78 -34.89 -0.02
CA PRO A 42 9.07 -35.69 0.96
C PRO A 42 8.02 -36.57 0.28
N ALA A 43 8.27 -37.87 0.42
CA ALA A 43 7.38 -38.97 0.12
C ALA A 43 6.10 -38.97 0.95
N GLU A 44 5.04 -39.53 0.37
CA GLU A 44 3.83 -39.99 1.08
C GLU A 44 4.17 -41.05 2.15
N PRO A 45 3.32 -41.17 3.19
CA PRO A 45 2.80 -42.50 3.45
C PRO A 45 1.29 -42.54 3.79
N ALA A 46 0.59 -43.40 3.06
CA ALA A 46 -0.28 -44.50 3.49
C ALA A 46 -1.07 -44.44 4.83
N GLU A 47 -2.39 -44.54 4.67
CA GLU A 47 -3.30 -45.56 5.25
C GLU A 47 -3.40 -45.82 6.77
N SER A 48 -4.64 -45.66 7.24
CA SER A 48 -5.40 -46.65 8.04
C SER A 48 -5.03 -46.89 9.52
N GLU A 49 -5.70 -46.17 10.42
CA GLU A 49 -5.95 -46.69 11.78
C GLU A 49 -7.45 -46.66 12.11
N THR A 50 -7.98 -47.86 12.28
CA THR A 50 -9.29 -48.24 12.79
C THR A 50 -9.43 -47.79 14.26
N PRO A 51 -10.60 -47.32 14.73
CA PRO A 51 -10.79 -47.00 16.14
C PRO A 51 -10.84 -48.29 16.97
N GLU A 52 -9.84 -48.51 17.82
CA GLU A 52 -9.87 -49.52 18.87
C GLU A 52 -10.98 -49.19 19.89
N GLU A 53 -11.81 -50.20 20.13
CA GLU A 53 -12.87 -50.26 21.13
C GLU A 53 -12.24 -50.32 22.54
N PRO A 54 -12.80 -49.65 23.56
CA PRO A 54 -12.17 -49.59 24.88
C PRO A 54 -12.32 -50.94 25.60
N GLU A 55 -11.21 -51.64 25.79
CA GLU A 55 -11.12 -52.81 26.67
C GLU A 55 -11.49 -52.43 28.12
N GLU A 56 -12.51 -53.09 28.67
CA GLU A 56 -12.82 -53.09 30.10
C GLU A 56 -11.67 -53.76 30.87
N GLU A 57 -10.92 -52.99 31.65
CA GLU A 57 -9.93 -53.52 32.59
C GLU A 57 -10.61 -54.46 33.62
N PRO A 58 -10.09 -55.69 33.84
CA PRO A 58 -10.61 -56.60 34.84
C PRO A 58 -10.38 -56.04 36.26
N ASP A 59 -11.41 -56.13 37.09
CA ASP A 59 -11.42 -55.73 38.49
C ASP A 59 -10.25 -56.44 39.23
N PRO A 60 -9.36 -55.72 39.95
CA PRO A 60 -8.20 -56.33 40.56
C PRO A 60 -8.61 -57.38 41.60
N GLU A 61 -8.33 -58.65 41.29
CA GLU A 61 -8.43 -59.82 42.16
C GLU A 61 -7.59 -59.61 43.44
N GLY A 62 -8.18 -58.93 44.41
CA GLY A 62 -7.50 -58.49 45.63
C GLY A 62 -8.32 -57.53 46.50
N ALA A 63 -9.35 -56.90 45.94
CA ALA A 63 -10.27 -56.03 46.68
C ALA A 63 -11.02 -56.74 47.83
N ASP A 64 -11.15 -58.07 47.78
CA ASP A 64 -11.82 -58.84 48.84
C ASP A 64 -10.96 -59.09 50.09
N LYS A 65 -9.64 -58.80 50.07
CA LYS A 65 -8.77 -58.90 51.26
C LYS A 65 -8.75 -57.64 52.14
N LEU A 66 -9.39 -56.55 51.74
CA LEU A 66 -9.20 -55.22 52.36
C LEU A 66 -10.29 -54.81 53.38
N GLY A 67 -11.34 -55.62 53.58
CA GLY A 67 -12.49 -55.27 54.43
C GLY A 67 -13.29 -54.05 53.94
N ASP A 68 -14.43 -53.76 54.59
CA ASP A 68 -15.34 -52.67 54.18
C ASP A 68 -14.69 -51.28 54.19
N ALA A 69 -13.71 -51.06 55.07
CA ALA A 69 -12.99 -49.79 55.16
C ALA A 69 -12.06 -49.55 53.95
N GLY A 70 -11.42 -50.61 53.44
CA GLY A 70 -10.53 -50.54 52.28
C GLY A 70 -11.29 -50.30 50.97
N LYS A 71 -12.45 -50.93 50.80
CA LYS A 71 -13.33 -50.70 49.63
C LYS A 71 -13.82 -49.25 49.58
N LYS A 72 -14.26 -48.68 50.71
CA LYS A 72 -14.66 -47.25 50.80
C LYS A 72 -13.52 -46.26 50.49
N ALA A 73 -12.29 -46.58 50.87
CA ALA A 73 -11.13 -45.72 50.58
C ALA A 73 -10.81 -45.71 49.07
N LEU A 74 -10.87 -46.87 48.41
CA LEU A 74 -10.66 -46.98 46.97
C LEU A 74 -11.77 -46.28 46.17
N GLU A 75 -13.02 -46.38 46.60
CA GLU A 75 -14.14 -45.65 45.98
C GLU A 75 -13.96 -44.13 46.08
N ARG A 76 -13.53 -43.61 47.24
CA ARG A 76 -13.22 -42.19 47.40
C ARG A 76 -12.09 -41.73 46.48
N MET A 77 -11.00 -42.50 46.40
CA MET A 77 -9.88 -42.16 45.51
C MET A 77 -10.29 -42.21 44.03
N LYS A 78 -11.10 -43.20 43.63
CA LYS A 78 -11.65 -43.31 42.27
C LYS A 78 -12.54 -42.09 41.96
N ALA A 79 -13.40 -41.68 42.90
CA ALA A 79 -14.26 -40.51 42.76
C ALA A 79 -13.45 -39.20 42.65
N GLU A 80 -12.43 -39.01 43.48
CA GLU A 80 -11.55 -37.83 43.42
C GLU A 80 -10.77 -37.77 42.10
N LYS A 81 -10.23 -38.89 41.62
CA LYS A 81 -9.57 -38.96 40.31
C LYS A 81 -10.52 -38.66 39.16
N ALA A 82 -11.75 -39.19 39.22
CA ALA A 82 -12.77 -38.91 38.21
C ALA A 82 -13.15 -37.44 38.19
N ALA A 83 -13.34 -36.81 39.36
CA ALA A 83 -13.61 -35.38 39.49
C ALA A 83 -12.45 -34.53 38.92
N ALA A 84 -11.22 -34.82 39.31
CA ALA A 84 -10.03 -34.11 38.80
C ALA A 84 -9.88 -34.26 37.27
N LYS A 85 -10.17 -35.45 36.72
CA LYS A 85 -10.16 -35.68 35.26
C LYS A 85 -11.26 -34.89 34.56
N GLN A 86 -12.46 -34.80 35.15
CA GLN A 86 -13.56 -33.99 34.62
C GLN A 86 -13.24 -32.50 34.66
N GLU A 87 -12.69 -32.00 35.75
CA GLU A 87 -12.26 -30.60 35.88
C GLU A 87 -11.15 -30.25 34.88
N ALA A 88 -10.14 -31.12 34.75
CA ALA A 88 -9.08 -30.93 33.76
C ALA A 88 -9.63 -30.95 32.33
N ALA A 89 -10.59 -31.83 32.02
CA ALA A 89 -11.24 -31.88 30.71
C ALA A 89 -12.09 -30.62 30.46
N ALA A 90 -12.81 -30.13 31.47
CA ALA A 90 -13.60 -28.90 31.37
C ALA A 90 -12.69 -27.68 31.17
N ALA A 91 -11.61 -27.57 31.93
CA ALA A 91 -10.62 -26.49 31.78
C ALA A 91 -9.97 -26.51 30.39
N LYS A 92 -9.57 -27.69 29.89
CA LYS A 92 -9.04 -27.83 28.52
C LYS A 92 -10.05 -27.40 27.46
N LYS A 93 -11.32 -27.77 27.60
CA LYS A 93 -12.39 -27.33 26.68
C LYS A 93 -12.58 -25.82 26.72
N GLN A 94 -12.53 -25.21 27.90
CA GLN A 94 -12.63 -23.75 28.03
C GLN A 94 -11.42 -23.04 27.41
N LEU A 95 -10.20 -23.53 27.65
CA LEU A 95 -8.99 -22.99 27.03
C LEU A 95 -9.03 -23.10 25.51
N ALA A 96 -9.43 -24.25 24.96
CA ALA A 96 -9.58 -24.42 23.52
C ALA A 96 -10.65 -23.49 22.93
N ALA A 97 -11.76 -23.28 23.64
CA ALA A 97 -12.81 -22.35 23.21
C ALA A 97 -12.35 -20.89 23.25
N LEU A 98 -11.54 -20.50 24.25
CA LEU A 98 -10.96 -19.17 24.33
C LEU A 98 -9.88 -18.95 23.26
N ALA A 99 -9.01 -19.93 23.03
CA ALA A 99 -8.00 -19.87 21.98
C ALA A 99 -8.63 -19.66 20.59
N LYS A 100 -9.68 -20.41 20.26
CA LYS A 100 -10.43 -20.24 19.00
C LYS A 100 -11.08 -18.86 18.87
N LYS A 101 -11.55 -18.28 19.98
CA LYS A 101 -12.13 -16.92 19.96
C LYS A 101 -11.03 -15.88 19.71
N VAL A 102 -9.89 -16.00 20.38
CA VAL A 102 -8.74 -15.11 20.19
C VAL A 102 -8.26 -15.17 18.74
N GLU A 103 -8.10 -16.37 18.19
CA GLU A 103 -7.71 -16.58 16.79
C GLU A 103 -8.72 -15.94 15.81
N ALA A 104 -10.02 -16.13 16.03
CA ALA A 104 -11.05 -15.50 15.20
C ALA A 104 -11.08 -13.96 15.29
N PHE A 105 -10.71 -13.38 16.44
CA PHE A 105 -10.53 -11.93 16.57
C PHE A 105 -9.27 -11.47 15.85
N GLU A 106 -8.15 -12.16 16.01
CA GLU A 106 -6.92 -11.84 15.29
C GLU A 106 -7.09 -11.95 13.77
N ASP A 107 -7.79 -12.95 13.26
CA ASP A 107 -8.03 -13.09 11.82
C ASP A 107 -8.97 -12.00 11.28
N ARG A 108 -10.03 -11.65 12.03
CA ARG A 108 -10.90 -10.53 11.67
C ARG A 108 -10.13 -9.22 11.69
N ASP A 109 -9.38 -8.96 12.74
CA ASP A 109 -8.68 -7.69 12.94
C ASP A 109 -7.45 -7.58 12.04
N ARG A 110 -6.70 -8.65 11.79
CA ARG A 110 -5.63 -8.68 10.76
C ARG A 110 -6.20 -8.36 9.40
N THR A 111 -7.29 -9.01 8.99
CA THR A 111 -7.86 -8.75 7.67
C THR A 111 -8.49 -7.36 7.53
N GLU A 112 -9.06 -6.79 8.59
CA GLU A 112 -9.60 -5.42 8.56
C GLU A 112 -8.49 -4.37 8.64
N LEU A 113 -7.49 -4.55 9.49
CA LEU A 113 -6.32 -3.66 9.60
C LEU A 113 -5.50 -3.68 8.32
N GLU A 114 -5.18 -4.86 7.77
CA GLU A 114 -4.44 -4.98 6.49
C GLU A 114 -5.22 -4.35 5.34
N ARG A 115 -6.55 -4.48 5.30
CA ARG A 115 -7.37 -3.78 4.31
C ARG A 115 -7.36 -2.28 4.51
N ALA A 116 -7.39 -1.81 5.76
CA ALA A 116 -7.35 -0.40 6.09
C ALA A 116 -6.01 0.22 5.73
N THR A 117 -4.89 -0.43 6.06
CA THR A 117 -3.53 0.03 5.71
C THR A 117 -3.33 0.02 4.20
N ALA A 118 -3.65 -1.07 3.50
CA ALA A 118 -3.54 -1.13 2.05
C ALA A 118 -4.42 -0.08 1.34
N LYS A 119 -5.59 0.25 1.91
CA LYS A 119 -6.43 1.34 1.39
C LYS A 119 -5.80 2.71 1.65
N ALA A 120 -5.26 2.94 2.84
CA ALA A 120 -4.59 4.19 3.19
C ALA A 120 -3.37 4.44 2.30
N GLU A 121 -2.51 3.44 2.10
CA GLU A 121 -1.35 3.51 1.20
C GLU A 121 -1.76 3.82 -0.23
N ARG A 122 -2.77 3.13 -0.78
CA ARG A 122 -3.28 3.41 -2.13
C ARG A 122 -3.83 4.82 -2.27
N LEU A 123 -4.48 5.36 -1.25
CA LEU A 123 -4.99 6.73 -1.26
C LEU A 123 -3.85 7.74 -1.16
N ALA A 124 -2.86 7.49 -0.30
CA ALA A 124 -1.67 8.32 -0.15
C ALA A 124 -0.86 8.37 -1.46
N GLU A 125 -0.63 7.24 -2.12
CA GLU A 125 0.04 7.20 -3.42
C GLU A 125 -0.73 7.97 -4.50
N LYS A 126 -2.06 7.85 -4.52
CA LYS A 126 -2.91 8.57 -5.47
C LYS A 126 -2.86 10.08 -5.23
N ALA A 127 -2.90 10.48 -3.96
CA ALA A 127 -2.76 11.89 -3.57
C ALA A 127 -1.40 12.42 -4.00
N ALA A 128 -0.30 11.73 -3.65
CA ALA A 128 1.07 12.12 -4.04
C ALA A 128 1.24 12.23 -5.58
N LYS A 129 0.67 11.30 -6.34
CA LYS A 129 0.67 11.35 -7.82
C LYS A 129 -0.13 12.53 -8.35
N ALA A 130 -1.23 12.91 -7.69
CA ALA A 130 -2.04 14.06 -8.09
C ALA A 130 -1.31 15.38 -7.81
N THR A 131 -0.72 15.55 -6.62
CA THR A 131 0.11 16.71 -6.29
C THR A 131 1.30 16.83 -7.22
N ALA A 132 2.05 15.75 -7.47
CA ALA A 132 3.18 15.78 -8.40
C ALA A 132 2.79 16.26 -9.81
N ARG A 133 1.62 15.83 -10.31
CA ARG A 133 1.09 16.31 -11.60
C ARG A 133 0.71 17.78 -11.57
N ALA A 134 0.12 18.24 -10.46
CA ALA A 134 -0.25 19.64 -10.28
C ALA A 134 1.00 20.52 -10.27
N VAL A 135 2.02 20.18 -9.48
CA VAL A 135 3.31 20.90 -9.46
C VAL A 135 3.97 20.87 -10.84
N THR A 136 3.95 19.73 -11.54
CA THR A 136 4.45 19.64 -12.93
C THR A 136 3.72 20.62 -13.85
N GLY A 137 2.41 20.76 -13.69
CA GLY A 137 1.59 21.72 -14.45
C GLY A 137 2.02 23.15 -14.19
N GLU A 138 2.15 23.54 -12.92
CA GLU A 138 2.57 24.89 -12.52
C GLU A 138 3.98 25.23 -13.04
N ILE A 139 4.93 24.31 -12.89
CA ILE A 139 6.29 24.49 -13.44
C ILE A 139 6.23 24.72 -14.95
N LYS A 140 5.46 23.92 -15.69
CA LYS A 140 5.32 24.08 -17.14
C LYS A 140 4.74 25.44 -17.49
N VAL A 141 3.70 25.89 -16.79
CA VAL A 141 3.04 27.18 -17.04
C VAL A 141 4.05 28.32 -16.89
N HIS A 142 4.84 28.33 -15.82
CA HIS A 142 5.86 29.36 -15.61
C HIS A 142 7.02 29.23 -16.59
N ALA A 143 7.50 28.01 -16.85
CA ALA A 143 8.64 27.74 -17.71
C ALA A 143 8.39 28.11 -19.18
N VAL A 144 7.16 27.98 -19.70
CA VAL A 144 6.81 28.32 -21.11
C VAL A 144 7.20 29.76 -21.47
N SER A 145 7.19 30.67 -20.51
CA SER A 145 7.52 32.08 -20.76
C SER A 145 9.03 32.36 -20.82
N GLN A 146 9.86 31.57 -20.12
CA GLN A 146 11.28 31.88 -19.92
C GLN A 146 12.24 30.87 -20.56
N PHE A 147 11.82 29.60 -20.73
CA PHE A 147 12.65 28.51 -21.23
C PHE A 147 12.41 28.26 -22.72
N ALA A 148 13.46 27.82 -23.42
CA ALA A 148 13.36 27.36 -24.80
C ALA A 148 12.56 26.05 -24.89
N ASP A 149 12.73 25.15 -23.92
CA ASP A 149 11.92 23.95 -23.74
C ASP A 149 11.42 23.87 -22.28
N PRO A 150 10.11 23.93 -22.03
CA PRO A 150 9.56 23.83 -20.67
C PRO A 150 9.75 22.44 -20.05
N THR A 151 10.02 21.39 -20.85
CA THR A 151 10.23 20.04 -20.32
C THR A 151 11.58 19.89 -19.62
N ASP A 152 12.62 20.59 -20.08
CA ASP A 152 13.94 20.59 -19.43
C ASP A 152 13.88 21.13 -18.00
N ALA A 153 13.05 22.16 -17.75
CA ALA A 153 12.83 22.70 -16.43
C ALA A 153 12.15 21.67 -15.52
N VAL A 154 11.09 21.03 -16.03
CA VAL A 154 10.35 19.99 -15.30
C VAL A 154 11.27 18.86 -14.88
N ASP A 155 12.13 18.35 -15.76
CA ASP A 155 13.02 17.22 -15.46
C ASP A 155 14.05 17.52 -14.36
N VAL A 156 14.44 18.80 -14.20
CA VAL A 156 15.36 19.21 -13.14
C VAL A 156 14.62 19.46 -11.82
N LEU A 157 13.52 20.20 -11.86
CA LEU A 157 12.77 20.61 -10.66
C LEU A 157 11.96 19.45 -10.06
N MET A 158 11.43 18.53 -10.87
CA MET A 158 10.66 17.35 -10.40
C MET A 158 11.50 16.26 -9.74
N ARG A 159 12.82 16.45 -9.57
CA ARG A 159 13.64 15.54 -8.76
C ARG A 159 13.24 15.55 -7.28
N ASP A 160 12.72 16.68 -6.81
CA ASP A 160 12.20 16.84 -5.46
C ASP A 160 10.87 17.62 -5.51
N PRO A 161 9.74 16.94 -5.79
CA PRO A 161 8.44 17.61 -5.90
C PRO A 161 7.89 18.07 -4.54
N SER A 162 8.37 17.48 -3.44
CA SER A 162 7.90 17.80 -2.08
C SER A 162 8.34 19.19 -1.62
N LYS A 163 9.43 19.73 -2.16
CA LYS A 163 9.91 21.08 -1.86
C LYS A 163 8.88 22.17 -2.19
N TYR A 164 8.04 21.97 -3.21
CA TYR A 164 7.11 22.99 -3.71
C TYR A 164 5.70 22.83 -3.16
N VAL A 165 5.51 21.98 -2.16
CA VAL A 165 4.21 21.76 -1.53
C VAL A 165 4.37 22.06 -0.05
N ASP A 166 3.51 22.92 0.49
CA ASP A 166 3.53 23.28 1.90
C ASP A 166 2.88 22.21 2.80
N GLU A 167 2.84 22.45 4.10
CA GLU A 167 2.19 21.56 5.07
C GLU A 167 0.67 21.45 4.85
N SER A 168 0.06 22.44 4.20
CA SER A 168 -1.36 22.48 3.87
C SER A 168 -1.69 21.67 2.60
N GLY A 169 -0.69 21.33 1.79
CA GLY A 169 -0.84 20.70 0.49
C GLY A 169 -0.99 21.69 -0.67
N ASP A 170 -0.79 22.98 -0.43
CA ASP A 170 -0.82 24.05 -1.42
C ASP A 170 0.54 24.15 -2.13
N ILE A 171 0.51 24.56 -3.40
CA ILE A 171 1.71 24.66 -4.24
C ILE A 171 2.34 26.04 -4.05
N ASP A 172 3.61 26.07 -3.66
CA ASP A 172 4.38 27.31 -3.52
C ASP A 172 4.87 27.80 -4.90
N THR A 173 4.06 28.64 -5.54
CA THR A 173 4.37 29.21 -6.86
C THR A 173 5.55 30.18 -6.83
N ASP A 174 5.77 30.85 -5.71
CA ASP A 174 6.83 31.85 -5.57
C ASP A 174 8.19 31.15 -5.51
N LEU A 175 8.27 30.04 -4.78
CA LEU A 175 9.45 29.19 -4.73
C LEU A 175 9.76 28.56 -6.09
N ILE A 176 8.74 28.10 -6.83
CA ILE A 176 8.91 27.58 -8.20
C ILE A 176 9.52 28.66 -9.11
N GLN A 177 9.01 29.90 -9.06
CA GLN A 177 9.54 30.99 -9.88
C GLN A 177 10.99 31.36 -9.51
N SER A 178 11.30 31.37 -8.21
CA SER A 178 12.67 31.59 -7.72
C SER A 178 13.62 30.54 -8.27
N ASP A 179 13.30 29.25 -8.09
CA ASP A 179 14.16 28.16 -8.56
C ASP A 179 14.28 28.11 -10.09
N LEU A 180 13.22 28.47 -10.83
CA LEU A 180 13.27 28.60 -12.30
C LEU A 180 14.25 29.71 -12.72
N THR A 181 14.25 30.84 -12.01
CA THR A 181 15.17 31.95 -12.28
C THR A 181 16.61 31.54 -11.99
N ASP A 182 16.86 30.92 -10.82
CA ASP A 182 18.17 30.38 -10.45
C ASP A 182 18.67 29.33 -11.46
N LEU A 183 17.76 28.51 -12.00
CA LEU A 183 18.09 27.51 -13.02
C LEU A 183 18.55 28.15 -14.33
N LEU A 184 17.94 29.26 -14.75
CA LEU A 184 18.35 30.01 -15.93
C LEU A 184 19.70 30.70 -15.73
N GLU A 185 19.98 31.23 -14.53
CA GLU A 185 21.29 31.80 -14.21
C GLU A 185 22.40 30.75 -14.32
N ARG A 186 22.13 29.52 -13.85
CA ARG A 186 23.08 28.39 -13.93
C ARG A 186 23.18 27.83 -15.34
N LYS A 187 22.10 27.85 -16.12
CA LYS A 187 22.02 27.28 -17.47
C LYS A 187 21.44 28.30 -18.45
N PRO A 188 22.20 29.35 -18.82
CA PRO A 188 21.70 30.43 -19.68
C PRO A 188 21.35 29.97 -21.10
N HIS A 189 21.88 28.83 -21.55
CA HIS A 189 21.56 28.24 -22.84
C HIS A 189 20.14 27.63 -22.91
N TRP A 190 19.49 27.45 -21.76
CA TRP A 190 18.09 26.99 -21.68
C TRP A 190 17.10 28.13 -21.80
N ALA A 191 17.56 29.39 -21.67
CA ALA A 191 16.71 30.54 -21.84
C ALA A 191 16.14 30.58 -23.26
N ARG A 192 14.88 30.97 -23.36
CA ARG A 192 14.24 31.24 -24.64
C ARG A 192 15.03 32.34 -25.35
N LYS A 193 15.44 32.08 -26.58
CA LYS A 193 16.02 33.13 -27.42
C LYS A 193 14.95 34.19 -27.66
N PRO A 194 15.27 35.49 -27.54
CA PRO A 194 14.30 36.53 -27.87
C PRO A 194 13.80 36.25 -29.28
N ASP A 195 12.47 36.21 -29.43
CA ASP A 195 11.87 36.14 -30.76
C ASP A 195 12.46 37.31 -31.59
N PRO A 196 12.80 37.09 -32.87
CA PRO A 196 13.29 38.19 -33.70
C PRO A 196 12.26 39.31 -33.64
N GLU A 197 12.70 40.49 -33.21
CA GLU A 197 11.81 41.66 -33.09
C GLU A 197 11.00 41.81 -34.38
N PRO A 198 9.68 42.07 -34.28
CA PRO A 198 8.88 42.35 -35.46
C PRO A 198 9.53 43.51 -36.20
N ALA A 199 9.86 43.27 -37.48
CA ALA A 199 10.57 44.24 -38.29
C ALA A 199 9.87 45.61 -38.19
N PRO A 200 10.62 46.72 -38.03
CA PRO A 200 10.04 48.04 -37.92
C PRO A 200 9.11 48.31 -39.13
N PRO A 201 7.96 48.96 -38.92
CA PRO A 201 6.96 49.15 -39.97
C PRO A 201 7.60 49.92 -41.14
N GLY A 202 7.83 49.22 -42.25
CA GLY A 202 8.46 49.80 -43.45
C GLY A 202 9.63 49.01 -44.05
N GLN A 203 10.13 47.97 -43.39
CA GLN A 203 11.06 47.02 -44.03
C GLN A 203 10.30 45.84 -44.63
N PRO A 204 10.65 45.37 -45.85
CA PRO A 204 10.05 44.18 -46.42
C PRO A 204 10.33 42.98 -45.49
N GLU A 205 9.29 42.25 -45.12
CA GLU A 205 9.42 41.06 -44.29
C GLU A 205 10.50 40.12 -44.86
N PRO A 206 11.38 39.53 -44.03
CA PRO A 206 12.30 38.50 -44.51
C PRO A 206 11.46 37.36 -45.10
N GLU A 207 11.73 37.02 -46.36
CA GLU A 207 10.98 36.00 -47.09
C GLU A 207 10.98 34.69 -46.30
N ARG A 208 9.84 34.35 -45.69
CA ARG A 208 9.65 33.03 -45.09
C ARG A 208 9.92 31.99 -46.20
N PRO A 209 10.73 30.94 -45.94
CA PRO A 209 10.97 29.91 -46.93
C PRO A 209 9.62 29.38 -47.40
N ARG A 210 9.32 29.61 -48.69
CA ARG A 210 8.04 29.25 -49.29
C ARG A 210 7.88 27.75 -49.08
N GLN A 211 6.85 27.35 -48.31
CA GLN A 211 6.52 25.94 -48.18
C GLN A 211 6.38 25.34 -49.59
N PRO A 212 6.95 24.15 -49.84
CA PRO A 212 6.86 23.52 -51.16
C PRO A 212 5.39 23.45 -51.55
N ARG A 213 5.08 23.93 -52.75
CA ARG A 213 3.72 23.90 -53.28
C ARG A 213 3.23 22.46 -53.24
N PRO A 214 2.05 22.17 -52.66
CA PRO A 214 1.46 20.84 -52.69
C PRO A 214 1.42 20.34 -54.14
N ASP A 215 1.86 19.09 -54.33
CA ASP A 215 1.95 18.45 -55.64
C ASP A 215 0.58 18.49 -56.35
N PRO A 216 0.48 19.01 -57.59
CA PRO A 216 -0.78 19.07 -58.35
C PRO A 216 -1.45 17.69 -58.55
N GLY A 217 -0.71 16.59 -58.41
CA GLY A 217 -1.25 15.22 -58.43
C GLY A 217 -1.94 14.78 -57.14
N GLN A 218 -1.70 15.48 -56.03
CA GLN A 218 -2.46 15.33 -54.78
C GLN A 218 -3.60 16.34 -54.78
N GLY A 219 -4.63 16.06 -55.58
CA GLY A 219 -5.84 16.87 -55.62
C GLY A 219 -6.30 17.26 -54.20
N SER A 220 -6.73 18.51 -54.04
CA SER A 220 -7.18 19.06 -52.76
C SER A 220 -8.08 18.03 -52.06
N ARG A 221 -7.57 17.35 -51.03
CA ARG A 221 -8.42 16.58 -50.15
C ARG A 221 -9.36 17.61 -49.56
N GLN A 222 -10.59 17.65 -50.03
CA GLN A 222 -11.64 18.33 -49.31
C GLN A 222 -11.70 17.60 -47.98
N THR A 223 -11.10 18.21 -46.97
CA THR A 223 -11.25 17.76 -45.59
C THR A 223 -12.70 18.04 -45.28
N VAL A 224 -13.56 17.05 -45.51
CA VAL A 224 -14.92 17.06 -45.01
C VAL A 224 -14.77 17.36 -43.52
N PRO A 225 -15.34 18.47 -43.01
CA PRO A 225 -15.21 18.80 -41.60
C PRO A 225 -15.69 17.59 -40.79
N PRO A 226 -14.99 17.22 -39.70
CA PRO A 226 -15.39 16.08 -38.89
C PRO A 226 -16.85 16.26 -38.49
N ALA A 227 -17.69 15.30 -38.86
CA ALA A 227 -19.10 15.34 -38.52
C ALA A 227 -19.23 15.36 -36.99
N ASP A 228 -19.80 16.44 -36.46
CA ASP A 228 -20.02 16.55 -35.02
C ASP A 228 -21.26 15.74 -34.64
N PHE A 229 -21.05 14.48 -34.28
CA PHE A 229 -22.10 13.53 -33.91
C PHE A 229 -22.81 13.90 -32.60
N ARG A 230 -22.36 14.95 -31.88
CA ARG A 230 -23.06 15.48 -30.71
C ARG A 230 -24.29 16.30 -31.06
N THR A 231 -24.31 16.92 -32.24
CA THR A 231 -25.40 17.81 -32.69
C THR A 231 -26.12 17.31 -33.94
N ALA A 232 -25.61 16.24 -34.56
CA ALA A 232 -26.22 15.65 -35.75
C ALA A 232 -27.61 15.02 -35.46
N PRO A 233 -28.54 15.05 -36.43
CA PRO A 233 -29.81 14.36 -36.30
C PRO A 233 -29.60 12.84 -36.15
N LYS A 234 -30.44 12.21 -35.33
CA LYS A 234 -30.33 10.79 -34.95
C LYS A 234 -30.29 9.84 -36.15
N GLU A 235 -30.92 10.20 -37.25
CA GLU A 235 -30.95 9.42 -38.49
C GLU A 235 -29.57 9.36 -39.16
N GLU A 236 -28.84 10.48 -39.21
CA GLU A 236 -27.48 10.54 -39.77
C GLU A 236 -26.49 9.77 -38.90
N PHE A 237 -26.62 9.89 -37.58
CA PHE A 237 -25.81 9.11 -36.63
C PHE A 237 -26.02 7.60 -36.79
N ASN A 238 -27.27 7.16 -36.93
CA ASN A 238 -27.61 5.75 -37.13
C ASN A 238 -27.13 5.24 -38.50
N ALA A 239 -27.26 6.06 -39.55
CA ALA A 239 -26.78 5.71 -40.89
C ALA A 239 -25.26 5.54 -40.91
N GLU A 240 -24.52 6.38 -40.19
CA GLU A 240 -23.07 6.28 -40.08
C GLU A 240 -22.66 5.05 -39.26
N LEU A 241 -23.28 4.79 -38.11
CA LEU A 241 -23.05 3.56 -37.34
C LEU A 241 -23.36 2.29 -38.13
N ALA A 242 -24.39 2.32 -38.98
CA ALA A 242 -24.76 1.21 -39.84
C ALA A 242 -23.67 0.90 -40.89
N LYS A 243 -22.92 1.90 -41.39
CA LYS A 243 -21.76 1.67 -42.28
C LYS A 243 -20.68 0.83 -41.60
N TYR A 244 -20.54 0.96 -40.28
CA TYR A 244 -19.59 0.20 -39.47
C TYR A 244 -20.20 -1.07 -38.84
N GLY A 245 -21.44 -1.44 -39.21
CA GLY A 245 -22.11 -2.64 -38.73
C GLY A 245 -22.68 -2.54 -37.31
N PHE A 246 -22.71 -1.34 -36.72
CA PHE A 246 -23.29 -1.12 -35.39
C PHE A 246 -24.77 -0.75 -35.50
N ARG A 247 -25.62 -1.44 -34.73
CA ARG A 247 -27.02 -1.05 -34.52
C ARG A 247 -27.18 -0.62 -33.07
N PRO A 248 -27.42 0.67 -32.79
CA PRO A 248 -27.56 1.10 -31.41
C PRO A 248 -28.86 0.52 -30.83
N ARG A 249 -28.76 -0.20 -29.71
CA ARG A 249 -29.91 -0.69 -28.95
C ARG A 249 -30.37 0.40 -28.00
N PHE A 250 -31.15 1.34 -28.49
CA PHE A 250 -31.84 2.28 -27.63
C PHE A 250 -33.16 1.65 -27.19
N SER A 251 -33.35 1.46 -25.88
CA SER A 251 -34.64 1.16 -25.26
C SER A 251 -35.43 2.44 -25.05
#